data_AF-A0A1Q8EGD5-F1
#
_entry.id   AF-A0A1Q8EGD5-F1
#
_cell.length_a   1.000
_cell.length_b   1.000
_cell.length_c   1.000
_cell.angle_alpha   90.00
_cell.angle_beta   90.00
_cell.angle_gamma   90.00
#
_symmetry.space_group_name_H-M   'P 1'
#
loop_
_entity.id
_entity.type
_entity.pdbx_description
1 polymer ?
#
loop_
_entity_poly.entity_id
_entity_poly.type
_entity_poly.pdbx_seq_one_letter_code
_entity_poly.pdbx_strand_id
1 'polypeptide(L)'
;METLTVLKIVHILATVLLLGSALGLAIWTWRARSKGDAGIYGRLLRRPLVFVWLLLVMCLASLPFSGWWLVHLMGWPLGQTWILASSVIYTVGALSCFWLLARLNRVRIASGVGSPKFTLALAVFSFVCFFAIAGLMGAKPV
;
A
#
# COMPACT_ATOMS: atom_id res chain seq x y z
N MET A 1 -1.75 -21.68 -20.63
CA MET A 1 -0.67 -21.78 -19.63
C MET A 1 0.06 -20.44 -19.46
N GLU A 2 0.43 -19.76 -20.56
CA GLU A 2 1.18 -18.48 -20.54
C GLU A 2 0.49 -17.32 -19.78
N THR A 3 -0.80 -17.09 -20.02
CA THR A 3 -1.53 -15.92 -19.48
C THR A 3 -1.62 -15.93 -17.96
N LEU A 4 -1.86 -17.10 -17.37
CA LEU A 4 -1.97 -17.29 -15.93
C LEU A 4 -0.65 -17.04 -15.21
N THR A 5 0.46 -17.51 -15.79
CA THR A 5 1.81 -17.31 -15.24
C THR A 5 2.22 -15.85 -15.32
N VAL A 6 2.02 -15.20 -16.47
CA VAL A 6 2.29 -13.77 -16.65
C VAL A 6 1.50 -12.93 -15.65
N LEU A 7 0.20 -13.21 -15.49
CA LEU A 7 -0.65 -12.48 -14.55
C LEU A 7 -0.22 -12.65 -13.09
N LYS A 8 0.18 -13.86 -12.69
CA LYS A 8 0.75 -14.12 -11.36
C LYS A 8 2.03 -13.32 -11.14
N ILE A 9 2.93 -13.31 -12.12
CA ILE A 9 4.18 -12.55 -12.03
C ILE A 9 3.87 -11.06 -11.87
N VAL A 10 2.97 -10.50 -12.69
CA VAL A 10 2.56 -9.09 -12.61
C VAL A 10 1.95 -8.77 -11.24
N HIS A 11 1.10 -9.65 -10.71
CA HIS A 11 0.48 -9.46 -9.39
C HIS A 11 1.52 -9.46 -8.27
N ILE A 12 2.41 -10.47 -8.24
CA ILE A 12 3.47 -10.57 -7.24
C ILE A 12 4.42 -9.38 -7.34
N LEU A 13 4.82 -9.00 -8.56
CA LEU A 13 5.68 -7.86 -8.81
C LEU A 13 5.03 -6.56 -8.32
N ALA A 14 3.74 -6.36 -8.58
CA ALA A 14 3.00 -5.21 -8.06
C ALA A 14 2.96 -5.18 -6.52
N THR A 15 2.76 -6.32 -5.86
CA THR A 15 2.80 -6.44 -4.40
C THR A 15 4.18 -6.11 -3.84
N VAL A 16 5.24 -6.64 -4.45
CA VAL A 16 6.63 -6.38 -4.04
C VAL A 16 6.99 -4.92 -4.22
N LEU A 17 6.61 -4.30 -5.36
CA LEU A 17 6.84 -2.87 -5.60
C LEU A 17 6.06 -2.00 -4.62
N LEU A 18 4.81 -2.35 -4.29
CA LEU A 18 4.00 -1.64 -3.32
C LEU A 18 4.64 -1.68 -1.93
N LEU A 19 4.98 -2.88 -1.44
CA LEU A 19 5.61 -3.05 -0.12
C LEU A 19 7.00 -2.43 -0.06
N GLY A 20 7.81 -2.60 -1.10
CA GLY A 20 9.16 -2.02 -1.21
C GLY A 20 9.12 -0.50 -1.22
N SER A 21 8.18 0.11 -1.95
CA SER A 21 7.99 1.57 -1.99
C SER A 21 7.51 2.11 -0.64
N ALA A 22 6.55 1.44 0.00
CA ALA A 22 6.07 1.81 1.33
C ALA A 22 7.17 1.71 2.39
N LEU A 23 7.97 0.64 2.35
CA LEU A 23 9.10 0.44 3.25
C LEU A 23 10.20 1.48 3.01
N GLY A 24 10.50 1.81 1.75
CA GLY A 24 11.43 2.87 1.39
C GLY A 24 11.01 4.23 1.96
N LEU A 25 9.72 4.58 1.85
CA LEU A 25 9.15 5.78 2.48
C LEU A 25 9.26 5.74 4.02
N ALA A 26 9.00 4.60 4.63
CA ALA A 26 9.11 4.42 6.09
C ALA A 26 10.56 4.59 6.58
N ILE A 27 11.53 3.97 5.92
CA ILE A 27 12.95 4.09 6.28
C ILE A 27 13.44 5.52 6.05
N TRP A 28 13.05 6.14 4.94
CA TRP A 28 13.43 7.52 4.63
C TRP A 28 12.86 8.51 5.64
N THR A 29 11.57 8.38 5.99
CA THR A 29 10.92 9.20 7.02
C THR A 29 11.54 9.00 8.39
N TRP A 30 11.83 7.76 8.79
CA TRP A 30 12.54 7.45 10.04
C TRP A 30 13.89 8.14 10.08
N ARG A 31 14.74 7.93 9.06
CA ARG A 31 16.08 8.53 8.99
C ARG A 31 16.03 10.05 9.03
N ALA A 32 15.08 10.66 8.33
CA ALA A 32 14.92 12.12 8.34
C ALA A 32 14.46 12.62 9.72
N ARG A 33 13.59 11.87 10.41
CA ARG A 33 13.11 12.23 11.75
C ARG A 33 14.20 12.09 12.81
N SER A 34 15.05 11.06 12.72
CA SER A 34 16.23 10.90 13.57
C SER A 34 17.24 12.05 13.41
N LYS A 35 17.22 12.75 12.26
CA LYS A 35 18.06 13.94 12.01
C LYS A 35 17.42 15.26 12.49
N GLY A 36 16.28 15.21 13.18
CA GLY A 36 15.62 16.41 13.74
C GLY A 36 14.95 17.31 12.71
N ASP A 37 14.66 16.80 11.52
CA ASP A 37 14.23 17.65 10.43
C ASP A 37 12.73 17.99 10.51
N ALA A 38 12.40 19.26 10.77
CA ALA A 38 11.02 19.71 10.91
C ALA A 38 10.23 19.71 9.57
N GLY A 39 10.91 19.68 8.42
CA GLY A 39 10.32 19.79 7.08
C GLY A 39 9.98 18.45 6.41
N ILE A 40 10.04 17.33 7.14
CA ILE A 40 9.89 15.97 6.57
C ILE A 40 8.59 15.81 5.78
N TYR A 41 7.45 16.19 6.37
CA TYR A 41 6.14 16.02 5.73
C TYR A 41 6.00 16.83 4.45
N GLY A 42 6.61 18.01 4.36
CA GLY A 42 6.63 18.82 3.14
C GLY A 42 7.49 18.21 2.02
N ARG A 43 8.54 17.46 2.38
CA ARG A 43 9.37 16.74 1.41
C ARG A 43 8.74 15.44 0.90
N LEU A 44 7.83 14.80 1.64
CA LEU A 44 7.11 13.60 1.17
C LEU A 44 6.33 13.84 -0.13
N LEU A 45 5.92 15.09 -0.39
CA LEU A 45 5.21 15.50 -1.60
C LEU A 45 6.10 16.29 -2.59
N ARG A 46 7.44 16.23 -2.44
CA ARG A 46 8.39 16.80 -3.41
C ARG A 46 8.78 15.79 -4.49
N ARG A 47 9.33 16.32 -5.58
CA ARG A 47 9.49 15.65 -6.88
C ARG A 47 10.14 14.25 -6.90
N PRO A 48 11.08 13.83 -6.03
CA PRO A 48 11.49 12.42 -6.03
C PRO A 48 10.46 11.49 -5.38
N LEU A 49 9.76 11.95 -4.34
CA LEU A 49 8.85 11.13 -3.54
C LEU A 49 7.44 11.09 -4.14
N VAL A 50 7.05 12.09 -4.94
CA VAL A 50 5.82 12.04 -5.74
C VAL A 50 5.83 10.85 -6.69
N PHE A 51 6.97 10.52 -7.30
CA PHE A 51 7.07 9.35 -8.16
C PHE A 51 6.80 8.05 -7.39
N VAL A 52 7.31 7.95 -6.15
CA VAL A 52 7.04 6.80 -5.26
C VAL A 52 5.57 6.72 -4.86
N TRP A 53 4.92 7.86 -4.60
CA TRP A 53 3.48 7.91 -4.34
C TRP A 53 2.64 7.51 -5.56
N LEU A 54 3.00 7.98 -6.75
CA LEU A 54 2.34 7.57 -8.00
C LEU A 54 2.51 6.07 -8.24
N LEU A 55 3.71 5.54 -8.02
CA LEU A 55 3.98 4.11 -8.12
C LEU A 55 3.13 3.31 -7.12
N LEU A 56 3.05 3.78 -5.86
CA LEU A 56 2.21 3.17 -4.83
C LEU A 56 0.73 3.14 -5.23
N VAL A 57 0.18 4.25 -5.69
CA VAL A 57 -1.23 4.33 -6.13
C VAL A 57 -1.47 3.43 -7.34
N MET A 58 -0.54 3.41 -8.29
CA MET A 58 -0.63 2.56 -9.48
C MET A 58 -0.59 1.07 -9.13
N CYS A 59 0.35 0.66 -8.27
CA CYS A 59 0.41 -0.71 -7.76
C CYS A 59 -0.85 -1.06 -6.97
N LEU A 60 -1.30 -0.16 -6.10
CA LEU A 60 -2.50 -0.35 -5.30
C LEU A 60 -3.72 -0.60 -6.20
N ALA A 61 -3.91 0.20 -7.26
CA ALA A 61 -5.02 0.05 -8.20
C ALA A 61 -4.90 -1.22 -9.09
N SER A 62 -3.67 -1.66 -9.39
CA SER A 62 -3.43 -2.86 -10.21
C SER A 62 -3.71 -4.17 -9.47
N LEU A 63 -3.50 -4.22 -8.14
CA LEU A 63 -3.71 -5.41 -7.30
C LEU A 63 -5.14 -5.99 -7.35
N PRO A 64 -6.23 -5.23 -7.16
CA PRO A 64 -7.58 -5.79 -7.20
C PRO A 64 -7.96 -6.28 -8.60
N PHE A 65 -7.50 -5.60 -9.64
CA PHE A 65 -7.79 -5.99 -11.03
C PHE A 65 -7.09 -7.31 -11.39
N SER A 66 -5.79 -7.39 -11.10
CA SER A 66 -5.01 -8.62 -11.34
C SER A 66 -5.45 -9.77 -10.43
N GLY A 67 -5.84 -9.50 -9.19
CA GLY A 67 -6.37 -10.50 -8.25
C GLY A 67 -7.72 -11.05 -8.69
N TRP A 68 -8.65 -10.19 -9.11
CA TRP A 68 -9.95 -10.62 -9.64
C TRP A 68 -9.80 -11.50 -10.88
N TRP A 69 -8.93 -11.09 -11.81
CA TRP A 69 -8.68 -11.85 -13.03
C TRP A 69 -8.06 -13.22 -12.74
N LEU A 70 -7.22 -13.32 -11.71
CA LEU A 70 -6.65 -14.57 -11.21
C LEU A 70 -7.71 -15.53 -10.67
N VAL A 71 -8.65 -15.03 -9.86
CA VAL A 71 -9.75 -15.83 -9.32
C VAL A 71 -10.66 -16.31 -10.45
N HIS A 72 -10.94 -15.44 -11.42
CA HIS A 72 -11.78 -15.77 -12.58
C HIS A 72 -11.13 -16.86 -13.46
N LEU A 73 -9.83 -16.76 -13.75
CA LEU A 73 -9.11 -17.78 -14.53
C LEU A 73 -8.93 -19.11 -13.80
N MET A 74 -8.87 -19.10 -12.46
CA MET A 74 -8.77 -20.33 -11.66
C MET A 74 -10.13 -20.97 -11.36
N GLY A 75 -11.24 -20.30 -11.67
CA GLY A 75 -12.58 -20.78 -11.35
C GLY A 75 -12.86 -20.85 -9.84
N TRP A 76 -12.12 -20.10 -9.03
CA TRP A 76 -12.28 -20.14 -7.58
C TRP A 76 -13.53 -19.38 -7.13
N PRO A 77 -14.30 -19.92 -6.16
CA PRO A 77 -15.46 -19.22 -5.63
C PRO A 77 -14.99 -18.00 -4.83
N LEU A 78 -15.52 -16.82 -5.16
CA LEU A 78 -15.28 -15.57 -4.42
C LEU A 78 -15.67 -15.66 -2.93
N GLY A 79 -16.47 -16.67 -2.57
CA GLY A 79 -16.86 -17.01 -1.21
C GLY A 79 -15.77 -17.66 -0.35
N GLN A 80 -14.58 -17.96 -0.89
CA GLN A 80 -13.47 -18.45 -0.05
C GLN A 80 -13.11 -17.41 1.01
N THR A 81 -13.02 -17.87 2.25
CA THR A 81 -12.77 -17.05 3.45
C THR A 81 -11.52 -16.18 3.30
N TRP A 82 -10.46 -16.71 2.71
CA TRP A 82 -9.22 -15.95 2.48
C TRP A 82 -9.35 -14.90 1.37
N ILE A 83 -10.19 -15.10 0.35
CA ILE A 83 -10.47 -14.09 -0.70
C ILE A 83 -11.27 -12.94 -0.10
N LEU A 84 -12.32 -13.27 0.67
CA LEU A 84 -13.14 -12.31 1.40
C LEU A 84 -12.32 -11.52 2.42
N ALA A 85 -11.56 -12.21 3.26
CA ALA A 85 -10.69 -11.58 4.26
C ALA A 85 -9.66 -10.67 3.60
N SER A 86 -9.00 -11.11 2.52
CA SER A 86 -8.06 -10.28 1.76
C SER A 86 -8.73 -9.04 1.18
N SER A 87 -9.96 -9.17 0.65
CA SER A 87 -10.72 -8.06 0.09
C SER A 87 -11.08 -7.02 1.16
N VAL A 88 -11.55 -7.48 2.33
CA VAL A 88 -11.86 -6.59 3.45
C VAL A 88 -10.60 -5.86 3.94
N ILE A 89 -9.51 -6.60 4.18
CA ILE A 89 -8.24 -5.99 4.61
C ILE A 89 -7.72 -5.00 3.56
N TYR A 90 -7.89 -5.31 2.26
CA TYR A 90 -7.48 -4.43 1.17
C TYR A 90 -8.28 -3.13 1.17
N THR A 91 -9.60 -3.20 1.30
CA THR A 91 -10.44 -1.98 1.35
C THR A 91 -10.09 -1.09 2.53
N VAL A 92 -9.88 -1.68 3.71
CA VAL A 92 -9.49 -0.94 4.93
C VAL A 92 -8.09 -0.34 4.77
N GLY A 93 -7.13 -1.10 4.25
CA GLY A 93 -5.78 -0.63 3.97
C GLY A 93 -5.73 0.47 2.91
N ALA A 94 -6.53 0.35 1.85
CA ALA A 94 -6.65 1.34 0.78
C ALA A 94 -7.30 2.64 1.28
N LEU A 95 -8.38 2.55 2.07
CA LEU A 95 -9.01 3.71 2.71
C LEU A 95 -8.04 4.41 3.67
N SER A 96 -7.30 3.65 4.47
CA SER A 96 -6.26 4.17 5.36
C SER A 96 -5.14 4.87 4.58
N CYS A 97 -4.69 4.28 3.46
CA CYS A 97 -3.70 4.89 2.57
C CYS A 97 -4.23 6.18 1.93
N PHE A 98 -5.45 6.16 1.42
CA PHE A 98 -6.10 7.35 0.85
C PHE A 98 -6.22 8.48 1.88
N TRP A 99 -6.63 8.15 3.11
CA TRP A 99 -6.70 9.10 4.21
C TRP A 99 -5.31 9.66 4.57
N LEU A 100 -4.27 8.81 4.52
CA LEU A 100 -2.88 9.22 4.72
C LEU A 100 -2.44 10.24 3.68
N LEU A 101 -2.69 9.99 2.38
CA LEU A 101 -2.40 10.95 1.31
C LEU A 101 -3.15 12.26 1.51
N ALA A 102 -4.45 12.19 1.81
CA ALA A 102 -5.27 13.38 2.04
C ALA A 102 -4.73 14.21 3.21
N ARG A 103 -4.29 13.55 4.30
CA ARG A 103 -3.68 14.21 5.45
C ARG A 103 -2.33 14.82 5.11
N LEU A 104 -1.47 14.11 4.39
CA LEU A 104 -0.17 14.63 3.94
C LEU A 104 -0.34 15.84 3.02
N ASN A 105 -1.33 15.81 2.12
CA ASN A 105 -1.68 16.95 1.29
C ASN A 105 -2.21 18.14 2.11
N ARG A 106 -3.04 17.89 3.12
CA ARG A 106 -3.49 18.94 4.06
C ARG A 106 -2.34 19.55 4.84
N VAL A 107 -1.43 18.75 5.39
CA VAL A 107 -0.25 19.24 6.13
C VAL A 107 0.68 20.07 5.22
N ARG A 108 0.76 19.73 3.93
CA ARG A 108 1.50 20.52 2.94
C ARG A 108 0.87 21.89 2.66
N ILE A 109 -0.45 21.96 2.55
CA ILE A 109 -1.19 23.18 2.20
C ILE A 109 -1.38 24.08 3.42
N ALA A 110 -1.76 23.51 4.56
CA ALA A 110 -2.05 24.21 5.81
C ALA A 110 -0.94 23.95 6.83
N SER A 111 0.27 24.45 6.51
CA SER A 111 1.51 24.37 7.29
C SER A 111 1.26 24.35 8.81
N GLY A 112 1.34 23.17 9.44
CA GLY A 112 1.35 23.05 10.91
C GLY A 112 0.14 22.38 11.57
N VAL A 113 -0.95 22.08 10.86
CA VAL A 113 -2.13 21.42 11.49
C VAL A 113 -2.08 19.90 11.27
N GLY A 114 -1.34 19.18 12.11
CA GLY A 114 -1.38 17.71 12.10
C GLY A 114 -0.39 17.03 13.03
N SER A 115 -0.91 16.20 13.95
CA SER A 115 -0.09 15.38 14.84
C SER A 115 0.78 14.37 14.03
N PRO A 116 2.12 14.43 14.10
CA PRO A 116 3.01 13.56 13.32
C PRO A 116 2.83 12.07 13.67
N LYS A 117 2.48 11.79 14.93
CA LYS A 117 2.20 10.45 15.47
C LYS A 117 1.01 9.79 14.77
N PHE A 118 -0.04 10.54 14.45
CA PHE A 118 -1.23 9.99 13.80
C PHE A 118 -0.97 9.64 12.32
N THR A 119 -0.24 10.49 11.59
CA THR A 119 0.21 10.16 10.21
C THR A 119 1.05 8.89 10.21
N LEU A 120 1.96 8.74 11.18
CA LEU A 120 2.78 7.54 11.30
C LEU A 120 1.95 6.30 11.62
N ALA A 121 1.02 6.39 12.58
CA ALA A 121 0.13 5.30 12.94
C ALA A 121 -0.67 4.79 11.73
N LEU A 122 -1.22 5.71 10.94
CA LEU A 122 -1.98 5.38 9.73
C LEU A 122 -1.10 4.72 8.65
N ALA A 123 0.14 5.19 8.48
CA ALA A 123 1.09 4.57 7.56
C ALA A 123 1.48 3.15 7.99
N VAL A 124 1.76 2.95 9.28
CA VAL A 124 2.06 1.62 9.84
C VAL A 124 0.85 0.70 9.69
N PHE A 125 -0.35 1.18 10.01
CA PHE A 125 -1.59 0.41 9.87
C PHE A 125 -1.82 -0.04 8.42
N SER A 126 -1.70 0.87 7.45
CA SER A 126 -1.80 0.51 6.03
C SER A 126 -0.74 -0.54 5.63
N PHE A 127 0.51 -0.36 6.05
CA PHE A 127 1.58 -1.30 5.74
C PHE A 127 1.30 -2.70 6.32
N VAL A 128 0.85 -2.78 7.57
CA VAL A 128 0.47 -4.04 8.22
C VAL A 128 -0.70 -4.71 7.48
N CYS A 129 -1.70 -3.95 7.03
CA CYS A 129 -2.81 -4.50 6.23
C CYS A 129 -2.30 -5.15 4.93
N PHE A 130 -1.46 -4.46 4.17
CA PHE A 130 -0.93 -5.00 2.91
C PHE A 130 0.02 -6.18 3.14
N PHE A 131 0.81 -6.15 4.20
CA PHE A 131 1.67 -7.25 4.60
C PHE A 131 0.84 -8.48 5.02
N ALA A 132 -0.25 -8.28 5.75
CA ALA A 132 -1.18 -9.35 6.14
C ALA A 132 -1.82 -10.02 4.91
N ILE A 133 -2.20 -9.26 3.88
CA ILE A 133 -2.72 -9.82 2.62
C ILE A 133 -1.66 -10.69 1.93
N ALA A 134 -0.41 -10.21 1.86
CA ALA A 134 0.68 -10.98 1.29
C ALA A 134 0.93 -12.30 2.06
N GLY A 135 0.83 -12.27 3.39
CA GLY A 135 0.88 -13.47 4.24
C GLY A 135 -0.29 -14.43 3.99
N LEU A 136 -1.50 -13.90 3.85
CA LEU A 136 -2.71 -14.70 3.59
C LEU A 136 -2.63 -15.45 2.25
N MET A 137 -2.10 -14.79 1.22
CA MET A 137 -1.83 -15.40 -0.09
C MET A 137 -0.78 -16.53 -0.02
N GLY A 138 0.18 -16.44 0.90
CA GLY A 138 1.18 -17.48 1.13
C GLY A 138 0.61 -18.67 1.89
N ALA A 139 -0.14 -18.41 2.97
CA ALA A 139 -0.70 -19.42 3.85
C ALA A 139 -1.88 -20.19 3.22
N LYS A 140 -2.69 -19.54 2.37
CA LYS A 140 -3.86 -20.14 1.68
C LYS A 140 -4.69 -21.05 2.60
N PRO A 141 -5.14 -20.56 3.77
CA PRO A 141 -5.94 -21.40 4.65
C PRO A 141 -7.21 -21.83 3.89
N VAL A 142 -7.45 -23.14 3.87
CA VAL A 142 -8.50 -23.82 3.09
C VAL A 142 -9.90 -23.31 3.41
#